data_AF-A0A7L5UH76-F1
#
_entry.id   AF-A0A7L5UH76-F1
#
_cell.length_a   1.000
_cell.length_b   1.000
_cell.length_c   1.000
_cell.angle_alpha   90.00
_cell.angle_beta   90.00
_cell.angle_gamma   90.00
#
_symmetry.space_group_name_H-M   'P 1'
#
loop_
_entity.id
_entity.type
_entity.pdbx_description
1 polymer ?
#
loop_
_entity_poly.entity_id
_entity_poly.type
_entity_poly.pdbx_seq_one_letter_code
_entity_poly.pdbx_strand_id
1 'polypeptide(L)'
;MNPSYYKMKNGQDLNDMFEAGLIPHVESFYMGNIIKYTVRHQNKNGLEDLEKAKTYLDRLIKYEEATANDKFQRKTRNYQGD
;
A
#
# COMPACT_ATOMS: atom_id res chain seq x y z
N MET A 1 9.75 -7.35 12.57
CA MET A 1 9.28 -6.56 13.72
C MET A 1 7.82 -6.19 13.50
N ASN A 2 6.93 -6.46 14.45
CA ASN A 2 5.50 -6.13 14.34
C ASN A 2 5.04 -5.43 15.63
N PRO A 3 5.29 -4.12 15.80
CA PRO A 3 4.84 -3.39 16.99
C PRO A 3 3.31 -3.32 17.00
N SER A 4 2.69 -3.80 18.08
CA SER A 4 1.24 -3.96 18.28
C SER A 4 0.41 -2.65 18.26
N TYR A 5 0.97 -1.54 17.80
CA TYR A 5 0.38 -0.20 17.94
C TYR A 5 -0.65 0.17 16.86
N TYR A 6 -0.79 -0.62 15.78
CA TYR A 6 -1.72 -0.34 14.68
C TYR A 6 -2.82 -1.39 14.48
N LYS A 7 -3.01 -2.31 15.43
CA LYS A 7 -4.10 -3.29 15.35
C LYS A 7 -5.38 -2.68 15.91
N MET A 8 -6.34 -2.36 15.05
CA MET A 8 -7.70 -2.02 15.49
C MET A 8 -8.50 -3.28 15.86
N LYS A 9 -9.57 -3.11 16.64
CA LYS A 9 -10.46 -4.17 17.19
C LYS A 9 -10.98 -5.19 16.16
N ASN A 10 -10.92 -4.87 14.86
CA ASN A 10 -11.49 -5.66 13.78
C ASN A 10 -10.42 -6.41 12.96
N GLY A 11 -9.16 -6.39 13.37
CA GLY A 11 -8.05 -7.06 12.65
C GLY A 11 -7.50 -6.28 11.46
N GLN A 12 -8.13 -5.15 11.10
CA GLN A 12 -7.63 -4.22 10.08
C GLN A 12 -6.44 -3.43 10.62
N ASP A 13 -5.42 -3.24 9.79
CA ASP A 13 -4.28 -2.37 10.07
C ASP A 13 -4.44 -0.99 9.43
N LEU A 14 -3.57 -0.05 9.80
CA LEU A 14 -3.64 1.34 9.37
C LEU A 14 -3.58 1.49 7.83
N ASN A 15 -2.84 0.62 7.14
CA ASN A 15 -2.74 0.69 5.69
C ASN A 15 -4.04 0.22 5.02
N ASP A 16 -4.71 -0.78 5.60
CA ASP A 16 -6.02 -1.23 5.11
C ASP A 16 -7.04 -0.09 5.18
N MET A 17 -6.96 0.75 6.22
CA MET A 17 -7.79 1.95 6.34
C MET A 17 -7.43 3.01 5.31
N PHE A 18 -6.13 3.20 5.02
CA PHE A 18 -5.68 4.11 3.98
C PHE A 18 -6.18 3.68 2.60
N GLU A 19 -6.09 2.39 2.28
CA GLU A 19 -6.62 1.81 1.04
C GLU A 19 -8.15 1.91 0.96
N ALA A 20 -8.85 1.85 2.10
CA ALA A 20 -10.30 2.07 2.20
C ALA A 20 -10.72 3.55 2.05
N GLY A 21 -9.76 4.46 1.83
CA GLY A 21 -10.04 5.88 1.54
C GLY A 21 -9.93 6.81 2.74
N LEU A 22 -9.31 6.39 3.84
CA LEU A 22 -9.00 7.29 4.97
C LEU A 22 -8.08 8.45 4.54
N ILE A 23 -7.22 8.23 3.53
CA ILE A 23 -6.40 9.28 2.93
C ILE A 23 -6.60 9.29 1.41
N PRO A 24 -6.59 10.48 0.78
CA PRO A 24 -6.49 10.56 -0.67
C PRO A 24 -5.09 10.11 -1.11
N HIS A 25 -4.98 9.55 -2.31
CA HIS A 25 -3.70 9.20 -2.95
C HIS A 25 -2.79 8.27 -2.12
N VAL A 26 -3.31 7.12 -1.68
CA VAL A 26 -2.55 6.13 -0.90
C VAL A 26 -1.28 5.64 -1.63
N GLU A 27 -1.29 5.63 -2.97
CA GLU A 27 -0.13 5.34 -3.81
C GLU A 27 1.07 6.25 -3.50
N SER A 28 0.80 7.55 -3.28
CA SER A 28 1.83 8.53 -2.96
C SER A 28 2.44 8.28 -1.58
N PHE A 29 1.63 7.81 -0.63
CA PHE A 29 2.11 7.41 0.70
C PHE A 29 3.06 6.21 0.63
N TYR A 30 2.74 5.21 -0.20
CA TYR A 30 3.62 4.06 -0.43
C TYR A 30 4.92 4.45 -1.12
N MET A 31 4.84 5.21 -2.23
CA MET A 31 6.02 5.69 -2.95
C MET A 31 6.96 6.50 -2.06
N GLY A 32 6.42 7.41 -1.24
CA GLY A 32 7.21 8.20 -0.30
C GLY A 32 7.94 7.33 0.72
N ASN A 33 7.31 6.29 1.25
CA ASN A 33 7.98 5.37 2.18
C ASN A 33 9.04 4.51 1.50
N ILE A 34 8.79 4.02 0.29
CA ILE A 34 9.78 3.26 -0.50
C ILE A 34 11.05 4.12 -0.69
N ILE A 35 10.91 5.36 -1.16
CA ILE A 35 12.04 6.29 -1.34
C ILE A 35 12.72 6.57 0.01
N LYS A 36 11.95 6.87 1.06
CA LYS A 36 12.50 7.15 2.39
C LYS A 36 13.39 6.03 2.89
N TYR A 37 12.92 4.78 2.83
CA TYR A 37 13.66 3.65 3.37
C TYR A 37 14.82 3.21 2.45
N THR A 38 14.68 3.31 1.13
CA THR A 38 15.78 3.07 0.18
C THR A 38 16.89 4.12 0.27
N VAL A 39 16.62 5.37 0.64
CA VAL A 39 17.68 6.36 0.89
C VAL A 39 18.28 6.19 2.29
N ARG A 40 17.44 5.92 3.29
CA ARG A 40 17.87 5.91 4.70
C ARG A 40 18.70 4.69 5.09
N HIS A 41 18.57 3.57 4.36
CA HIS A 41 19.26 2.32 4.72
C HIS A 41 20.77 2.49 4.89
N GLN A 42 21.41 3.31 4.05
CA GLN A 42 22.86 3.53 4.08
C GLN A 42 23.35 4.16 5.38
N ASN A 43 22.50 4.94 6.06
CA ASN A 43 22.92 5.86 7.13
C ASN A 43 22.22 5.59 8.47
N LYS A 44 21.30 4.63 8.56
CA LYS A 44 20.53 4.39 9.79
C LYS A 44 20.39 2.93 10.18
N ASN A 45 19.51 2.18 9.52
CA ASN A 45 19.12 0.83 9.97
C ASN A 45 19.55 -0.29 8.99
N GLY A 46 20.33 0.04 7.95
CA GLY A 46 20.83 -0.96 6.99
C GLY A 46 19.71 -1.81 6.40
N LEU A 47 19.90 -3.13 6.45
CA LEU A 47 18.99 -4.13 5.88
C LEU A 47 17.53 -3.99 6.35
N GLU A 48 17.29 -3.60 7.61
CA GLU A 48 15.93 -3.46 8.13
C GLU A 48 15.11 -2.39 7.39
N ASP A 49 15.76 -1.31 6.94
CA ASP A 49 15.07 -0.31 6.12
C ASP A 49 14.79 -0.86 4.71
N LEU A 50 15.67 -1.68 4.13
CA LEU A 50 15.39 -2.34 2.85
C LEU A 50 14.20 -3.31 2.95
N GLU A 51 14.08 -4.06 4.05
CA GLU A 51 12.92 -4.93 4.29
C GLU A 51 11.61 -4.12 4.42
N LYS A 52 11.67 -2.94 5.04
CA LYS A 52 10.51 -2.02 5.07
C LYS A 52 10.18 -1.49 3.68
N ALA A 53 11.17 -1.10 2.89
CA ALA A 53 10.96 -0.67 1.50
C ALA A 53 10.27 -1.77 0.69
N LYS A 54 10.74 -3.01 0.81
CA LYS A 54 10.11 -4.18 0.18
C LYS A 54 8.64 -4.34 0.62
N THR A 55 8.37 -4.24 1.92
CA THR A 55 7.01 -4.34 2.46
C THR A 55 6.06 -3.30 1.84
N TYR A 56 6.52 -2.05 1.69
CA TYR A 56 5.72 -1.00 1.05
C TYR A 56 5.55 -1.20 -0.45
N LEU A 57 6.58 -1.73 -1.14
CA LEU A 57 6.49 -2.09 -2.54
C LEU A 57 5.46 -3.22 -2.76
N ASP A 58 5.51 -4.28 -1.92
CA ASP A 58 4.56 -5.39 -1.97
C ASP A 58 3.11 -4.91 -1.75
N ARG A 59 2.89 -3.91 -0.87
CA ARG A 59 1.57 -3.29 -0.70
C ARG A 59 1.13 -2.46 -1.90
N LEU A 60 2.02 -1.65 -2.46
CA LEU A 60 1.71 -0.86 -3.65
C LEU A 60 1.31 -1.74 -4.83
N ILE A 61 2.02 -2.85 -5.05
CA ILE A 61 1.67 -3.83 -6.09
C ILE A 61 0.25 -4.36 -5.88
N LYS A 62 -0.09 -4.81 -4.66
CA LYS A 62 -1.45 -5.30 -4.35
C LYS A 62 -2.53 -4.25 -4.58
N TYR A 63 -2.26 -3.01 -4.19
CA TYR A 63 -3.18 -1.90 -4.38
C TYR A 63 -3.45 -1.63 -5.87
N GLU A 64 -2.40 -1.62 -6.70
CA GLU A 64 -2.52 -1.43 -8.14
C GLU A 64 -3.25 -2.61 -8.83
N GLU A 65 -2.96 -3.85 -8.43
CA GLU A 65 -3.65 -5.05 -8.93
C GLU A 65 -5.16 -5.00 -8.64
N ALA A 66 -5.53 -4.65 -7.40
CA ALA A 66 -6.94 -4.50 -7.01
C ALA A 66 -7.63 -3.38 -7.80
N THR A 67 -6.95 -2.25 -7.98
CA THR A 67 -7.46 -1.09 -8.73
C THR A 67 -7.62 -1.40 -10.22
N ALA A 68 -6.67 -2.13 -10.81
CA ALA A 68 -6.72 -2.54 -12.22
C ALA A 68 -7.88 -3.51 -12.48
N ASN A 69 -8.08 -4.49 -11.58
CA ASN A 69 -9.21 -5.42 -11.66
C ASN A 69 -10.54 -4.69 -11.56
N ASP A 70 -10.70 -3.76 -10.62
CA ASP A 70 -11.93 -2.97 -10.47
C ASP A 70 -12.21 -2.10 -11.71
N LYS A 71 -11.19 -1.44 -12.28
CA LYS A 71 -11.31 -0.71 -13.56
C LYS A 71 -11.77 -1.62 -14.71
N PHE A 72 -11.25 -2.85 -14.78
CA PHE A 72 -11.68 -3.84 -15.77
C PHE A 72 -13.15 -4.25 -15.59
N GLN A 73 -13.58 -4.56 -14.35
CA GLN A 73 -14.96 -4.95 -14.05
C GLN A 73 -15.99 -3.83 -14.28
N ARG A 74 -15.58 -2.56 -14.15
CA ARG A 74 -16.43 -1.41 -14.50
C ARG A 74 -16.56 -1.28 -16.01
N LYS A 75 -15.48 -1.47 -16.76
CA LYS A 75 -15.49 -1.42 -18.23
C LYS A 75 -16.35 -2.53 -18.84
N THR A 76 -16.30 -3.75 -18.31
CA THR A 76 -17.11 -4.87 -18.80
C THR A 76 -18.61 -4.66 -18.55
N ARG A 77 -19.00 -4.17 -17.36
CA ARG A 77 -20.40 -3.85 -17.04
C ARG A 77 -21.00 -2.79 -17.95
N ASN A 78 -20.23 -1.75 -18.28
CA ASN A 78 -20.69 -0.67 -19.16
C ASN A 78 -20.87 -1.15 -20.62
N TYR A 79 -20.26 -2.27 -21.03
CA TYR A 79 -20.35 -2.81 -22.39
C TYR A 79 -21.55 -3.74 -22.60
N GLN A 80 -22.19 -4.22 -21.52
CA GLN A 80 -23.36 -5.12 -21.56
C GLN A 80 -24.69 -4.38 -21.38
N GLY A 81 -24.66 -3.05 -21.24
CA GLY A 81 -25.82 -2.20 -20.98
C GLY A 81 -26.37 -1.44 -22.19
N ASP A 82 -25.82 -1.66 -23.39
CA ASP A 82 -26.25 -1.06 -24.67
C ASP A 82 -26.83 -2.12 -25.63
#